data_AF-A0A914ZZ39-F1
#
_entry.id   AF-A0A914ZZ39-F1
#
_cell.length_a   1.000
_cell.length_b   1.000
_cell.length_c   1.000
_cell.angle_alpha   90.00
_cell.angle_beta   90.00
_cell.angle_gamma   90.00
#
_symmetry.space_group_name_H-M   'P 1'
#
loop_
_entity.id
_entity.type
_entity.pdbx_description
1 polymer ?
#
loop_
_entity_poly.entity_id
_entity_poly.type
_entity_poly.pdbx_seq_one_letter_code
_entity_poly.pdbx_strand_id
1 'polypeptide(L)'
;GGLLAANREYFLEVGGYDPGMDIWGGENLEISFRVWMCGGSIEFIPCSHVGHIFRAGHPYNMTGRGGNLDVHGTNSKRLAEVWMDDYKRLFYVHRMGLV
;
A
#
# COMPACT_ATOMS: atom_id res chain seq x y z
N GLY A 1 2.34 -5.30 -4.14
CA GLY A 1 2.23 -4.69 -5.47
C GLY A 1 3.59 -4.49 -6.12
N GLY A 2 4.60 -5.32 -5.82
CA GLY A 2 5.95 -5.13 -6.38
C GLY A 2 6.06 -5.46 -7.86
N LEU A 3 5.08 -6.17 -8.43
CA LEU A 3 5.00 -6.50 -9.84
C LEU A 3 3.55 -6.24 -10.29
N LEU A 4 3.38 -5.25 -11.15
CA LEU A 4 2.10 -4.91 -11.78
C LEU A 4 2.37 -4.23 -13.12
N ALA A 5 1.38 -4.24 -14.00
CA ALA A 5 1.35 -3.42 -15.21
C ALA A 5 0.10 -2.55 -15.18
N ALA A 6 0.24 -1.28 -15.54
CA ALA A 6 -0.86 -0.34 -15.64
C ALA A 6 -0.64 0.59 -16.82
N ASN A 7 -1.71 1.03 -17.45
CA ASN A 7 -1.64 2.16 -18.38
C ASN A 7 -1.15 3.41 -17.61
N ARG A 8 -0.23 4.17 -18.21
CA ARG A 8 0.42 5.31 -17.56
C ARG A 8 -0.58 6.42 -17.26
N GLU A 9 -1.43 6.76 -18.22
CA GLU A 9 -2.42 7.82 -18.10
C GLU A 9 -3.40 7.48 -16.98
N TYR A 10 -3.95 6.26 -16.98
CA TYR A 10 -4.85 5.77 -15.94
C TYR A 10 -4.17 5.75 -14.56
N PHE A 11 -2.92 5.29 -14.45
CA PHE A 11 -2.19 5.28 -13.18
C PHE A 11 -2.07 6.69 -12.58
N LEU A 12 -1.83 7.71 -13.40
CA LEU A 12 -1.76 9.09 -12.96
C LEU A 12 -3.15 9.69 -12.69
N GLU A 13 -4.16 9.34 -13.49
CA GLU A 13 -5.54 9.77 -13.32
C GLU A 13 -6.13 9.29 -11.99
N VAL A 14 -5.91 8.02 -11.63
CA VAL A 14 -6.34 7.50 -10.33
C VAL A 14 -5.52 8.08 -9.18
N GLY A 15 -4.44 8.83 -9.42
CA GLY A 15 -3.70 9.57 -8.40
C GLY A 15 -2.31 9.01 -8.05
N GLY A 16 -1.74 8.09 -8.84
CA GLY A 16 -0.37 7.60 -8.64
C GLY A 16 -0.20 6.79 -7.36
N TYR A 17 0.85 7.02 -6.56
CA TYR A 17 0.96 6.53 -5.18
C TYR A 17 0.85 7.69 -4.21
N ASP A 18 0.36 7.45 -2.99
CA ASP A 18 0.31 8.46 -1.93
C ASP A 18 1.73 8.97 -1.59
N PRO A 19 2.07 10.25 -1.86
CA PRO A 19 3.40 10.80 -1.61
C PRO A 19 3.72 10.96 -0.11
N GLY A 20 2.71 10.82 0.76
CA GLY A 20 2.86 10.78 2.20
C GLY A 20 3.32 9.43 2.74
N MET A 21 3.26 8.35 1.94
CA MET A 21 3.85 7.07 2.34
C MET A 21 5.37 7.13 2.32
N ASP A 22 5.99 6.28 3.13
CA ASP A 22 7.44 6.28 3.31
C ASP A 22 8.03 4.89 3.25
N ILE A 23 9.21 4.78 2.63
CA ILE A 23 10.04 3.58 2.48
C ILE A 23 9.31 2.35 1.93
N TRP A 24 8.52 1.66 2.76
CA TRP A 24 7.94 0.37 2.42
C TRP A 24 6.68 0.06 3.23
N GLY A 25 5.69 -0.55 2.57
CA GLY A 25 4.53 -1.17 3.20
C GLY A 25 3.26 -0.33 3.03
N GLY A 26 2.13 -1.01 2.83
CA GLY A 26 0.81 -0.40 2.72
C GLY A 26 0.47 0.15 1.32
N GLU A 27 1.46 0.49 0.49
CA GLU A 27 1.25 1.10 -0.83
C GLU A 27 0.48 0.18 -1.78
N ASN A 28 0.71 -1.13 -1.66
CA ASN A 28 0.01 -2.13 -2.44
C ASN A 28 -1.46 -2.26 -2.06
N LEU A 29 -1.80 -2.08 -0.78
CA LEU A 29 -3.18 -2.10 -0.33
C LEU A 29 -3.87 -0.81 -0.74
N GLU A 30 -3.20 0.34 -0.58
CA GLU A 30 -3.76 1.65 -0.92
C GLU A 30 -4.13 1.76 -2.39
N ILE A 31 -3.21 1.41 -3.30
CA ILE A 31 -3.55 1.40 -4.73
C ILE A 31 -4.65 0.37 -5.04
N SER A 32 -4.72 -0.74 -4.29
CA SER A 32 -5.75 -1.76 -4.53
C SER A 32 -7.14 -1.26 -4.16
N PHE A 33 -7.29 -0.67 -2.97
CA PHE A 33 -8.56 -0.12 -2.51
C PHE A 33 -8.99 1.01 -3.44
N ARG A 34 -8.07 1.93 -3.76
CA ARG A 34 -8.34 3.05 -4.66
C ARG A 34 -8.82 2.60 -6.03
N VAL A 35 -8.11 1.68 -6.69
CA VAL A 35 -8.51 1.19 -8.02
C VAL A 35 -9.90 0.55 -7.98
N TRP A 36 -10.18 -0.33 -7.02
CA TRP A 36 -11.51 -0.96 -6.89
C TRP A 36 -12.62 0.03 -6.58
N MET A 37 -12.40 0.96 -5.65
CA MET A 37 -13.41 1.91 -5.19
C MET A 37 -13.63 3.08 -6.15
N CYS A 38 -12.66 3.35 -7.04
CA CYS A 38 -12.77 4.37 -8.07
C CYS A 38 -13.17 3.81 -9.45
N GLY A 39 -13.69 2.58 -9.52
CA GLY A 39 -14.30 2.02 -10.73
C GLY A 39 -13.36 1.27 -11.68
N GLY A 40 -12.12 1.02 -11.27
CA GLY A 40 -11.20 0.13 -11.98
C GLY A 40 -11.31 -1.33 -11.54
N SER A 41 -10.37 -2.15 -12.04
CA SER A 41 -10.23 -3.56 -11.68
C SER A 41 -8.76 -3.93 -11.49
N ILE A 42 -8.53 -5.02 -10.75
CA ILE A 42 -7.22 -5.65 -10.62
C ILE A 42 -7.36 -7.10 -11.07
N GLU A 43 -6.51 -7.51 -12.01
CA GLU A 43 -6.60 -8.80 -12.67
C GLU A 43 -5.33 -9.63 -12.48
N PHE A 44 -5.52 -10.94 -12.32
CA PHE A 44 -4.44 -11.91 -12.36
C PHE A 44 -4.38 -12.53 -13.75
N ILE A 45 -3.26 -12.36 -14.45
CA ILE A 45 -3.07 -12.86 -15.80
C ILE A 45 -2.27 -14.17 -15.74
N PRO A 46 -2.91 -15.36 -15.79
CA PRO A 46 -2.23 -16.64 -15.56
C PRO A 46 -1.18 -16.97 -16.63
N CYS A 47 -1.26 -16.37 -17.82
CA CYS A 47 -0.26 -16.55 -18.87
C CYS A 47 1.02 -15.71 -18.66
N SER A 48 1.00 -14.75 -17.72
CA SER A 48 2.13 -13.87 -17.44
C SER A 48 2.84 -14.34 -16.16
N HIS A 49 4.06 -14.85 -16.31
CA HIS A 49 4.84 -15.38 -15.19
C HIS A 49 6.09 -14.52 -14.95
N VAL A 50 6.26 -14.08 -13.71
CA VAL A 50 7.49 -13.40 -13.26
C VAL A 50 7.95 -14.01 -11.94
N GLY A 51 9.20 -14.49 -11.92
CA GLY A 51 9.81 -15.03 -10.71
C GLY A 51 10.25 -13.92 -9.76
N HIS A 52 9.97 -14.07 -8.47
CA HIS A 52 10.43 -13.16 -7.42
C HIS A 52 11.06 -13.95 -6.27
N ILE A 53 12.29 -13.59 -5.87
CA ILE A 53 12.99 -14.21 -4.74
C ILE A 53 12.52 -13.54 -3.45
N PHE A 54 11.68 -14.24 -2.70
CA PHE A 54 11.23 -13.77 -1.38
C PHE A 54 12.39 -13.74 -0.38
N ARG A 55 12.40 -12.70 0.46
CA ARG A 55 13.39 -12.50 1.51
C ARG A 55 12.71 -12.61 2.87
N ALA A 56 13.46 -13.06 3.87
CA ALA A 56 12.97 -13.16 5.26
C ALA A 56 12.86 -11.79 5.97
N GLY A 57 13.58 -10.78 5.48
CA GLY A 57 13.60 -9.46 6.09
C GLY A 57 14.09 -8.37 5.13
N HIS A 58 14.02 -7.13 5.60
CA HIS A 58 14.37 -5.96 4.83
C HIS A 58 15.89 -5.74 4.90
N PRO A 59 16.60 -5.65 3.76
CA PRO A 59 18.06 -5.50 3.73
C PRO A 59 18.52 -4.04 3.88
N TYR A 60 17.60 -3.12 4.20
CA TYR A 60 17.83 -1.68 4.28
C TYR A 60 17.20 -1.10 5.54
N ASN A 61 17.61 0.13 5.89
CA ASN A 61 17.11 0.84 7.05
C ASN A 61 15.60 1.16 6.90
N MET A 62 14.82 0.81 7.92
CA MET A 62 13.37 1.01 7.99
C MET A 62 12.98 2.31 8.71
N THR A 63 13.94 3.15 9.10
CA THR A 63 13.65 4.43 9.74
C THR A 63 13.22 5.46 8.71
N GLY A 64 11.93 5.83 8.76
CA GLY A 64 11.35 6.85 7.90
C GLY A 64 11.66 8.28 8.34
N ARG A 65 11.07 9.22 7.60
CA ARG A 65 11.07 10.67 7.86
C ARG A 65 10.74 10.97 9.31
N GLY A 66 11.45 11.93 9.89
CA GLY A 66 11.26 12.34 11.29
C GLY A 66 11.65 11.28 12.33
N GLY A 67 12.42 10.26 11.96
CA GLY A 67 12.82 9.18 12.88
C GLY A 67 11.73 8.14 13.10
N ASN A 68 10.78 8.02 12.18
CA ASN A 68 9.69 7.06 12.27
C ASN A 68 10.21 5.62 12.21
N LEU A 69 10.07 4.87 13.30
CA LEU A 69 10.52 3.48 13.42
C LEU A 69 9.46 2.45 12.95
N ASP A 70 8.24 2.88 12.62
CA ASP A 70 7.11 2.02 12.22
C ASP A 70 6.50 2.50 10.89
N VAL A 71 7.34 2.59 9.84
CA VAL A 71 6.92 3.05 8.50
C VAL A 71 5.75 2.26 7.93
N HIS A 72 5.76 0.92 8.09
CA HIS A 72 4.67 0.07 7.63
C HIS A 72 3.35 0.40 8.34
N GLY A 73 3.40 0.60 9.66
CA GLY A 73 2.24 0.99 10.45
C GLY A 73 1.67 2.34 10.03
N THR A 74 2.54 3.36 9.93
CA THR A 74 2.10 4.70 9.54
C THR A 74 1.55 4.76 8.13
N ASN A 75 2.12 4.01 7.17
CA ASN A 75 1.56 3.92 5.83
C ASN A 75 0.19 3.21 5.83
N SER A 76 0.07 2.11 6.58
CA SER A 76 -1.20 1.39 6.73
C SER A 76 -2.28 2.26 7.39
N LYS A 77 -1.91 3.13 8.34
CA LYS A 77 -2.80 4.12 8.94
C LYS A 77 -3.35 5.08 7.89
N ARG A 78 -2.50 5.60 7.00
CA ARG A 78 -2.93 6.52 5.92
C ARG A 78 -3.96 5.88 5.00
N LEU A 79 -3.72 4.64 4.57
CA LEU A 79 -4.70 3.82 3.85
C LEU A 79 -6.02 3.73 4.63
N ALA A 80 -5.96 3.31 5.90
CA ALA A 80 -7.14 3.03 6.69
C ALA A 80 -8.01 4.28 6.91
N GLU A 81 -7.38 5.42 7.14
CA GLU A 81 -8.08 6.70 7.33
C GLU A 81 -8.80 7.18 6.07
N VAL A 82 -8.30 6.83 4.88
CA VAL A 82 -8.87 7.28 3.60
C VAL A 82 -9.87 6.28 3.02
N TRP A 83 -9.58 4.99 3.08
CA TRP A 83 -10.26 3.98 2.26
C TRP A 83 -11.09 2.96 3.04
N MET A 84 -10.98 2.90 4.37
CA MET A 84 -11.65 1.87 5.16
C MET A 84 -12.91 2.34 5.88
N ASP A 85 -13.29 3.63 5.79
CA ASP A 85 -14.46 4.19 6.48
C ASP A 85 -14.57 3.69 7.93
N ASP A 86 -15.75 3.23 8.36
CA ASP A 86 -15.97 2.66 9.69
C ASP A 86 -15.23 1.33 9.94
N TYR A 87 -14.78 0.63 8.89
CA TYR A 87 -13.97 -0.58 9.03
C TYR A 87 -12.57 -0.29 9.57
N LYS A 88 -12.09 0.97 9.54
CA LYS A 88 -10.80 1.34 10.15
C LYS A 88 -10.74 1.01 11.65
N ARG A 89 -11.89 0.90 12.32
CA ARG A 89 -11.95 0.41 13.71
C ARG A 89 -11.33 -0.99 13.87
N LEU A 90 -11.47 -1.87 12.87
CA LEU A 90 -10.91 -3.23 12.90
C LEU A 90 -9.37 -3.21 12.79
N PHE A 91 -8.85 -2.27 12.00
CA PHE A 91 -7.42 -1.99 11.93
C PHE A 91 -6.89 -1.53 13.30
N TYR A 92 -7.55 -0.56 13.92
CA TYR A 92 -7.10 0.01 15.20
C TYR A 92 -7.21 -0.94 16.39
N VAL A 93 -8.15 -1.91 16.39
CA VAL A 93 -8.17 -2.98 17.41
C VAL A 93 -6.83 -3.74 17.46
N HIS A 94 -6.15 -3.89 16.32
CA HIS A 94 -4.86 -4.60 16.23
C HIS A 94 -3.65 -3.66 16.19
N ARG A 95 -3.87 -2.35 16.09
CA ARG A 95 -2.84 -1.31 15.98
C ARG A 95 -3.15 -0.13 16.90
N MET A 96 -3.44 -0.41 18.18
CA MET A 96 -3.83 0.62 19.15
C MET A 96 -2.80 1.75 19.32
N GLY A 97 -1.50 1.46 19.14
CA GLY A 97 -0.43 2.46 19.21
C GLY A 97 -0.40 3.45 18.02
N LEU A 98 -1.28 3.27 17.03
CA LEU A 98 -1.42 4.14 15.87
C LEU A 98 -2.72 4.93 15.88
N VAL A 99 -3.57 4.82 16.90
CA VAL A 99 -4.76 5.67 17.04
C VAL A 99 -4.32 7.13 17.14
#